data_AF-A0A5N1L636-F1
#
_entry.id   AF-A0A5N1L636-F1
#
_cell.length_a   1.000
_cell.length_b   1.000
_cell.length_c   1.000
_cell.angle_alpha   90.00
_cell.angle_beta   90.00
_cell.angle_gamma   90.00
#
_symmetry.space_group_name_H-M   'P 1'
#
loop_
_entity.id
_entity.type
_entity.pdbx_description
1 polymer ?
#
loop_
_entity_poly.entity_id
_entity_poly.type
_entity_poly.pdbx_seq_one_letter_code
_entity_poly.pdbx_strand_id
1 'polypeptide(L)'
;MTDLPTDVTEQAERLTRLAREAVDDAEADAYRTERDETLAEYDYTARIRNDETGDVLVCHPAEWVDDGVIRPERVDDTDRGVEIRLSGPGDPDEWAEIDAENRAVVEAVTDAHGEIHGANAELLADFMGNHYAKPISEATPEEIEEFRDDYVRRNTWPTAEQQSVLDQSIRLTVEEAGGRVPDA
;
A
#
# COMPACT_ATOMS: atom_id res chain seq x y z
N MET A 1 -10.88 -21.40 5.30
CA MET A 1 -9.48 -21.09 4.92
C MET A 1 -9.49 -21.00 3.40
N THR A 2 -8.87 -19.99 2.82
CA THR A 2 -8.97 -19.75 1.37
C THR A 2 -8.32 -20.86 0.54
N ASP A 3 -8.90 -21.12 -0.63
CA ASP A 3 -8.35 -22.05 -1.62
C ASP A 3 -7.32 -21.36 -2.53
N LEU A 4 -7.17 -20.03 -2.44
CA LEU A 4 -6.17 -19.27 -3.19
C LEU A 4 -4.77 -19.42 -2.58
N PRO A 5 -3.76 -19.82 -3.38
CA PRO A 5 -2.37 -19.75 -2.98
C PRO A 5 -1.91 -18.31 -2.66
N THR A 6 -0.96 -18.18 -1.73
CA THR A 6 -0.44 -16.87 -1.30
C THR A 6 0.17 -16.07 -2.45
N ASP A 7 0.94 -16.71 -3.33
CA ASP A 7 1.55 -16.07 -4.50
C ASP A 7 0.49 -15.52 -5.47
N VAL A 8 -0.66 -16.19 -5.58
CA VAL A 8 -1.79 -15.72 -6.40
C VAL A 8 -2.44 -14.49 -5.76
N THR A 9 -2.59 -14.48 -4.43
CA THR A 9 -3.12 -13.30 -3.72
C THR A 9 -2.19 -12.09 -3.82
N GLU A 10 -0.88 -12.30 -3.66
CA GLU A 10 0.15 -11.25 -3.80
C GLU A 10 0.17 -10.69 -5.24
N GLN A 11 0.07 -11.56 -6.25
CA GLN A 11 0.02 -11.15 -7.64
C GLN A 11 -1.27 -10.35 -7.96
N ALA A 12 -2.41 -10.77 -7.41
CA ALA A 12 -3.69 -10.07 -7.60
C ALA A 12 -3.67 -8.67 -6.95
N GLU A 13 -3.05 -8.54 -5.78
CA GLU A 13 -2.79 -7.25 -5.15
C GLU A 13 -1.91 -6.38 -6.03
N ARG A 14 -0.75 -6.88 -6.46
CA ARG A 14 0.23 -6.13 -7.27
C ARG A 14 -0.41 -5.58 -8.54
N LEU A 15 -1.15 -6.42 -9.27
CA LEU A 15 -1.85 -6.01 -10.50
C LEU A 15 -2.94 -4.97 -10.21
N THR A 16 -3.62 -5.09 -9.07
CA THR A 16 -4.64 -4.11 -8.67
C THR A 16 -4.01 -2.75 -8.35
N ARG A 17 -2.87 -2.71 -7.65
CA ARG A 17 -2.12 -1.46 -7.40
C ARG A 17 -1.66 -0.82 -8.71
N LEU A 18 -1.04 -1.62 -9.59
CA LEU A 18 -0.62 -1.17 -10.92
C LEU A 18 -1.79 -0.60 -11.75
N ALA A 19 -2.96 -1.24 -11.73
CA ALA A 19 -4.14 -0.77 -12.45
C ALA A 19 -4.73 0.54 -11.91
N ARG A 20 -4.51 0.87 -10.64
CA ARG A 20 -4.97 2.13 -10.02
C ARG A 20 -4.03 3.28 -10.29
N GLU A 21 -2.74 2.97 -10.43
CA GLU A 21 -1.67 3.93 -10.63
C GLU A 21 -1.34 4.17 -12.11
N ALA A 22 -1.88 3.34 -13.02
CA ALA A 22 -1.69 3.49 -14.45
C ALA A 22 -2.28 4.82 -14.96
N VAL A 23 -1.48 5.55 -15.73
CA VAL A 23 -1.89 6.84 -16.33
C VAL A 23 -2.75 6.62 -17.59
N ASP A 24 -2.51 5.50 -18.27
CA ASP A 24 -3.23 5.12 -19.48
C ASP A 24 -4.33 4.08 -19.16
N ASP A 25 -5.55 4.34 -19.63
CA ASP A 25 -6.69 3.45 -19.37
C ASP A 25 -6.49 2.05 -19.97
N ALA A 26 -5.80 1.91 -21.10
CA ALA A 26 -5.55 0.61 -21.72
C ALA A 26 -4.51 -0.19 -20.94
N GLU A 27 -3.50 0.48 -20.36
CA GLU A 27 -2.57 -0.13 -19.41
C GLU A 27 -3.30 -0.58 -18.13
N ALA A 28 -4.16 0.28 -17.56
CA ALA A 28 -4.97 -0.07 -16.40
C ALA A 28 -5.85 -1.31 -16.66
N ASP A 29 -6.50 -1.38 -17.83
CA ASP A 29 -7.36 -2.49 -18.23
C ASP A 29 -6.56 -3.76 -18.52
N ALA A 30 -5.33 -3.66 -19.02
CA ALA A 30 -4.45 -4.82 -19.20
C ALA A 30 -4.12 -5.46 -17.84
N TYR A 31 -3.76 -4.66 -16.83
CA TYR A 31 -3.50 -5.17 -15.48
C TYR A 31 -4.74 -5.79 -14.82
N ARG A 32 -5.94 -5.19 -15.02
CA ARG A 32 -7.20 -5.76 -14.53
C ARG A 32 -7.51 -7.09 -15.20
N THR A 33 -7.28 -7.19 -16.52
CA THR A 33 -7.49 -8.41 -17.28
C THR A 33 -6.56 -9.51 -16.80
N GLU A 34 -5.27 -9.23 -16.65
CA GLU A 34 -4.29 -10.20 -16.15
C GLU A 34 -4.65 -10.71 -14.74
N ARG A 35 -5.12 -9.82 -13.86
CA ARG A 35 -5.59 -10.20 -12.52
C ARG A 35 -6.79 -11.13 -12.61
N ASP A 36 -7.79 -10.76 -13.42
CA ASP A 36 -9.03 -11.51 -13.54
C ASP A 36 -8.78 -12.89 -14.17
N GLU A 37 -7.88 -12.99 -15.15
CA GLU A 37 -7.42 -14.27 -15.72
C GLU A 37 -6.71 -15.13 -14.68
N THR A 38 -5.80 -14.54 -13.90
CA THR A 38 -5.05 -15.23 -12.84
C THR A 38 -5.99 -15.80 -11.76
N LEU A 39 -7.00 -15.04 -11.33
CA LEU A 39 -7.98 -15.50 -10.34
C LEU A 39 -8.95 -16.54 -10.91
N ALA A 40 -9.30 -16.43 -12.19
CA ALA A 40 -10.21 -17.36 -12.84
C ALA A 40 -9.65 -18.79 -12.93
N GLU A 41 -8.31 -18.97 -12.96
CA GLU A 41 -7.67 -20.29 -12.88
C GLU A 41 -8.03 -21.08 -11.61
N TYR A 42 -8.47 -20.36 -10.56
CA TYR A 42 -8.85 -20.92 -9.27
C TYR A 42 -10.36 -20.85 -9.01
N ASP A 43 -11.18 -20.50 -10.01
CA ASP A 43 -12.61 -20.20 -9.87
C ASP A 43 -12.92 -19.00 -8.95
N TYR A 44 -12.02 -18.02 -8.90
CA TYR A 44 -12.19 -16.78 -8.16
C TYR A 44 -12.45 -15.58 -9.07
N THR A 45 -13.04 -14.53 -8.49
CA THR A 45 -13.16 -13.21 -9.09
C THR A 45 -12.90 -12.14 -8.03
N ALA A 46 -12.74 -10.89 -8.45
CA ALA A 46 -12.38 -9.78 -7.58
C ALA A 46 -13.31 -8.59 -7.72
N ARG A 47 -13.47 -7.85 -6.63
CA ARG A 47 -14.07 -6.50 -6.62
C ARG A 47 -13.33 -5.60 -5.66
N ILE A 48 -13.41 -4.28 -5.90
CA ILE A 48 -12.95 -3.29 -4.94
C ILE A 48 -14.12 -2.87 -4.05
N ARG A 49 -13.91 -2.91 -2.74
CA ARG A 49 -14.79 -2.29 -1.75
C ARG A 49 -14.09 -1.04 -1.25
N ASN A 50 -14.67 0.12 -1.54
CA ASN A 50 -14.21 1.39 -0.98
C ASN A 50 -14.86 1.56 0.41
N ASP A 51 -14.04 1.74 1.45
CA ASP A 51 -14.47 2.01 2.82
C ASP A 51 -14.03 3.43 3.24
N GLU A 52 -14.58 3.95 4.34
CA GLU A 52 -14.16 5.24 4.91
C GLU A 52 -12.69 5.20 5.38
N THR A 53 -12.16 4.00 5.68
CA THR A 53 -10.80 3.80 6.17
C THR A 53 -9.80 3.38 5.10
N GLY A 54 -10.24 3.15 3.86
CA GLY A 54 -9.37 2.70 2.76
C GLY A 54 -10.04 1.73 1.82
N ASP A 55 -9.38 1.45 0.71
CA ASP A 55 -9.89 0.54 -0.31
C ASP A 55 -9.39 -0.88 -0.06
N VAL A 56 -10.29 -1.85 -0.26
CA VAL A 56 -10.02 -3.27 -0.06
C VAL A 56 -10.30 -4.03 -1.36
N LEU A 57 -9.30 -4.78 -1.83
CA LEU A 57 -9.47 -5.79 -2.85
C LEU A 57 -10.09 -7.03 -2.19
N VAL A 58 -11.27 -7.42 -2.66
CA VAL A 58 -11.98 -8.61 -2.19
C VAL A 58 -11.95 -9.66 -3.29
N CYS A 59 -11.16 -10.71 -3.08
CA CYS A 59 -11.14 -11.90 -3.93
C CYS A 59 -12.07 -12.94 -3.34
N HIS A 60 -13.03 -13.45 -4.11
CA HIS A 60 -13.99 -14.44 -3.65
C HIS A 60 -14.33 -15.45 -4.75
N PRO A 61 -14.82 -16.65 -4.39
CA PRO A 61 -15.29 -17.62 -5.36
C PRO A 61 -16.30 -17.00 -6.34
N ALA A 62 -16.14 -17.31 -7.62
CA ALA A 62 -17.01 -16.82 -8.69
C ALA A 62 -18.45 -17.32 -8.51
N GLU A 63 -18.63 -18.51 -7.92
CA GLU A 63 -19.95 -19.10 -7.66
C GLU A 63 -20.83 -18.27 -6.72
N TRP A 64 -20.23 -17.42 -5.87
CA TRP A 64 -20.96 -16.54 -4.96
C TRP A 64 -21.69 -15.42 -5.70
N VAL A 65 -21.31 -15.13 -6.94
CA VAL A 65 -21.86 -14.03 -7.73
C VAL A 65 -22.89 -14.53 -8.72
N ASP A 66 -23.97 -13.76 -8.85
CA ASP A 66 -24.98 -13.92 -9.89
C ASP A 66 -25.38 -12.54 -10.39
N ASP A 67 -25.20 -12.30 -11.69
CA ASP A 67 -25.37 -10.98 -12.33
C ASP A 67 -24.56 -9.86 -11.65
N GLY A 68 -23.30 -10.14 -11.30
CA GLY A 68 -22.40 -9.15 -10.68
C GLY A 68 -22.73 -8.82 -9.21
N VAL A 69 -23.69 -9.53 -8.60
CA VAL A 69 -24.09 -9.33 -7.20
C VAL A 69 -23.82 -10.59 -6.39
N ILE A 70 -23.19 -10.43 -5.22
CA ILE A 70 -23.02 -11.51 -4.25
C ILE A 70 -24.39 -11.99 -3.78
N ARG A 71 -24.59 -13.31 -3.81
CA ARG A 71 -25.79 -14.01 -3.34
C ARG A 71 -25.47 -14.67 -2.01
N PRO A 72 -25.90 -14.11 -0.87
CA PRO A 72 -25.58 -14.65 0.46
C PRO A 72 -25.94 -16.13 0.61
N GLU A 73 -26.99 -16.59 -0.05
CA GLU A 73 -27.42 -17.99 -0.08
C GLU A 73 -26.46 -18.96 -0.81
N ARG A 74 -25.50 -18.43 -1.57
CA ARG A 74 -24.42 -19.20 -2.23
C ARG A 74 -23.10 -19.16 -1.44
N VAL A 75 -23.06 -18.43 -0.33
CA VAL A 75 -21.87 -18.30 0.53
C VAL A 75 -21.97 -19.31 1.66
N ASP A 76 -21.46 -20.52 1.42
CA ASP A 76 -21.48 -21.59 2.42
C ASP A 76 -20.34 -21.47 3.46
N ASP A 77 -19.20 -20.89 3.05
CA ASP A 77 -18.01 -20.69 3.89
C ASP A 77 -17.35 -19.34 3.58
N THR A 78 -17.52 -18.36 4.47
CA THR A 78 -16.93 -17.02 4.32
C THR A 78 -15.40 -17.04 4.36
N ASP A 79 -14.79 -18.05 4.97
CA ASP A 79 -13.33 -18.13 5.11
C ASP A 79 -12.64 -18.46 3.78
N ARG A 80 -13.40 -18.69 2.71
CA ARG A 80 -12.88 -18.79 1.34
C ARG A 80 -12.64 -17.44 0.69
N GLY A 81 -13.20 -16.35 1.23
CA GLY A 81 -12.92 -15.00 0.77
C GLY A 81 -11.56 -14.51 1.26
N VAL A 82 -10.89 -13.69 0.45
CA VAL A 82 -9.65 -13.01 0.79
C VAL A 82 -9.87 -11.51 0.67
N GLU A 83 -9.55 -10.78 1.73
CA GLU A 83 -9.60 -9.31 1.76
C GLU A 83 -8.18 -8.77 1.90
N ILE A 84 -7.77 -7.94 0.94
CA ILE A 84 -6.43 -7.35 0.86
C ILE A 84 -6.58 -5.83 0.92
N ARG A 85 -5.97 -5.18 1.93
CA ARG A 85 -5.99 -3.72 2.05
C ARG A 85 -5.08 -3.10 1.01
N LEU A 86 -5.61 -2.17 0.23
CA LEU A 86 -4.85 -1.44 -0.80
C LEU A 86 -4.39 -0.07 -0.30
N SER A 87 -5.15 0.54 0.61
CA SER A 87 -4.84 1.85 1.20
C SER A 87 -5.37 1.95 2.63
N GLY A 88 -4.91 2.97 3.35
CA GLY A 88 -5.31 3.19 4.74
C GLY A 88 -4.46 2.38 5.73
N PRO A 89 -4.81 2.41 7.02
CA PRO A 89 -3.96 1.83 8.05
C PRO A 89 -3.89 0.30 7.98
N GLY A 90 -2.68 -0.24 8.17
CA GLY A 90 -2.36 -1.65 8.33
C GLY A 90 -2.74 -2.21 9.70
N ASP A 91 -2.24 -3.41 10.04
CA ASP A 91 -2.59 -4.10 11.28
C ASP A 91 -1.84 -3.54 12.50
N PRO A 92 -2.55 -3.08 13.55
CA PRO A 92 -1.90 -2.61 14.76
C PRO A 92 -1.03 -3.64 15.50
N ASP A 93 -1.26 -4.93 15.27
CA ASP A 93 -0.50 -5.99 15.93
C ASP A 93 0.92 -6.18 15.34
N GLU A 94 1.19 -5.63 14.13
CA GLU A 94 2.48 -5.73 13.42
C GLU A 94 3.44 -4.56 13.71
N TRP A 95 3.06 -3.63 14.59
CA TRP A 95 3.78 -2.37 14.82
C TRP A 95 5.27 -2.52 15.12
N ALA A 96 5.66 -3.53 15.89
CA ALA A 96 7.06 -3.72 16.27
C ALA A 96 7.94 -4.16 15.10
N GLU A 97 7.40 -4.96 14.18
CA GLU A 97 8.08 -5.38 12.95
C GLU A 97 8.18 -4.21 11.98
N ILE A 98 7.09 -3.46 11.81
CA ILE A 98 7.02 -2.28 10.96
C ILE A 98 7.97 -1.17 11.44
N ASP A 99 8.02 -0.88 12.74
CA ASP A 99 8.97 0.10 13.28
C ASP A 99 10.41 -0.38 13.03
N ALA A 100 10.72 -1.66 13.26
CA ALA A 100 12.06 -2.17 12.99
C ALA A 100 12.47 -2.03 11.51
N GLU A 101 11.57 -2.35 10.56
CA GLU A 101 11.81 -2.17 9.13
C GLU A 101 12.03 -0.69 8.78
N ASN A 102 11.15 0.19 9.23
CA ASN A 102 11.24 1.62 8.95
C ASN A 102 12.52 2.23 9.55
N ARG A 103 12.93 1.80 10.75
CA ARG A 103 14.19 2.26 11.38
C ARG A 103 15.42 1.81 10.60
N ALA A 104 15.40 0.60 10.02
CA ALA A 104 16.49 0.15 9.16
C ALA A 104 16.64 1.03 7.90
N VAL A 105 15.53 1.47 7.31
CA VAL A 105 15.54 2.43 6.19
C VAL A 105 16.13 3.78 6.62
N VAL A 106 15.72 4.29 7.79
CA VAL A 106 16.26 5.56 8.33
C VAL A 106 17.77 5.48 8.55
N GLU A 107 18.26 4.38 9.11
CA GLU A 107 19.71 4.14 9.29
C GLU A 107 20.43 4.14 7.95
N ALA A 108 19.91 3.40 6.95
CA ALA A 108 20.50 3.33 5.62
C ALA A 108 20.57 4.69 4.91
N VAL A 109 19.48 5.48 4.96
CA VAL A 109 19.44 6.84 4.41
C VAL A 109 20.43 7.75 5.14
N THR A 110 20.52 7.65 6.46
CA THR A 110 21.46 8.44 7.27
C THR A 110 22.91 8.14 6.87
N ASP A 111 23.25 6.86 6.73
CA ASP A 111 24.60 6.42 6.37
C ASP A 111 24.98 6.81 4.94
N ALA A 112 24.03 6.71 3.99
CA ALA A 112 24.28 6.97 2.58
C ALA A 112 24.23 8.46 2.21
N HIS A 113 23.35 9.24 2.86
CA HIS A 113 23.02 10.61 2.44
C HIS A 113 23.25 11.66 3.53
N GLY A 114 23.49 11.26 4.78
CA GLY A 114 23.83 12.13 5.90
C GLY A 114 22.64 12.50 6.79
N GLU A 115 22.97 13.13 7.92
CA GLU A 115 22.05 13.34 9.05
C GLU A 115 20.78 14.14 8.70
N ILE A 116 20.85 15.10 7.78
CA ILE A 116 19.68 15.90 7.39
C ILE A 116 18.66 15.04 6.65
N HIS A 117 19.12 14.16 5.75
CA HIS A 117 18.25 13.23 5.05
C HIS A 117 17.71 12.17 6.00
N GLY A 118 18.57 11.63 6.88
CA GLY A 118 18.18 10.72 7.96
C GLY A 118 17.09 11.27 8.87
N ALA A 119 17.22 12.52 9.31
CA ALA A 119 16.23 13.16 10.16
C ALA A 119 14.88 13.38 9.46
N ASN A 120 14.87 13.65 8.16
CA ASN A 120 13.62 13.69 7.38
C ASN A 120 13.03 12.28 7.15
N ALA A 121 13.88 11.27 6.95
CA ALA A 121 13.46 9.87 6.86
C ALA A 121 12.78 9.41 8.16
N GLU A 122 13.31 9.84 9.31
CA GLU A 122 12.72 9.55 10.63
C GLU A 122 11.30 10.13 10.74
N LEU A 123 11.06 11.35 10.26
CA LEU A 123 9.72 11.93 10.24
C LEU A 123 8.74 11.11 9.40
N LEU A 124 9.20 10.58 8.25
CA LEU A 124 8.38 9.72 7.40
C LEU A 124 8.14 8.35 8.05
N ALA A 125 9.15 7.76 8.68
CA ALA A 125 9.03 6.52 9.44
C ALA A 125 8.02 6.65 10.58
N ASP A 126 8.08 7.73 11.35
CA ASP A 126 7.13 8.03 12.42
C ASP A 126 5.71 8.21 11.89
N PHE A 127 5.55 8.86 10.73
CA PHE A 127 4.24 9.01 10.09
C PHE A 127 3.68 7.67 9.62
N MET A 128 4.44 6.92 8.82
CA MET A 128 3.99 5.63 8.28
C MET A 128 3.71 4.61 9.39
N GLY A 129 4.57 4.53 10.39
CA GLY A 129 4.39 3.64 11.54
C GLY A 129 3.22 4.06 12.42
N ASN A 130 3.14 5.32 12.85
CA ASN A 130 2.13 5.72 13.85
C ASN A 130 0.76 6.04 13.24
N HIS A 131 0.72 6.59 12.02
CA HIS A 131 -0.52 7.02 11.39
C HIS A 131 -1.15 5.90 10.56
N TYR A 132 -0.30 5.14 9.85
CA TYR A 132 -0.76 4.08 8.97
C TYR A 132 -0.43 2.67 9.43
N ALA A 133 0.40 2.45 10.46
CA ALA A 133 0.85 1.10 10.80
C ALA A 133 1.34 0.35 9.54
N LYS A 134 2.20 1.00 8.74
CA LYS A 134 2.70 0.48 7.46
C LYS A 134 4.23 0.66 7.33
N PRO A 135 4.91 -0.26 6.63
CA PRO A 135 6.28 -0.02 6.20
C PRO A 135 6.32 1.10 5.14
N ILE A 136 7.43 1.83 5.05
CA ILE A 136 7.62 2.92 4.08
C ILE A 136 7.55 2.38 2.63
N SER A 137 7.94 1.12 2.42
CA SER A 137 7.88 0.43 1.13
C SER A 137 6.46 0.36 0.53
N GLU A 138 5.43 0.44 1.37
CA GLU A 138 4.02 0.37 0.97
C GLU A 138 3.31 1.73 0.96
N ALA A 139 4.01 2.84 1.21
CA ALA A 139 3.41 4.17 1.19
C ALA A 139 2.78 4.47 -0.18
N THR A 140 1.51 4.90 -0.19
CA THR A 140 0.86 5.31 -1.46
C THR A 140 1.19 6.77 -1.80
N PRO A 141 1.04 7.19 -3.07
CA PRO A 141 1.24 8.58 -3.47
C PRO A 141 0.39 9.58 -2.66
N GLU A 142 -0.86 9.23 -2.36
CA GLU A 142 -1.76 10.07 -1.56
C GLU A 142 -1.29 10.19 -0.10
N GLU A 143 -0.79 9.09 0.48
CA GLU A 143 -0.25 9.08 1.86
C GLU A 143 1.04 9.92 1.93
N ILE A 144 1.90 9.86 0.91
CA ILE A 144 3.10 10.71 0.82
C ILE A 144 2.75 12.18 0.61
N GLU A 145 1.72 12.49 -0.19
CA GLU A 145 1.20 13.85 -0.35
C GLU A 145 0.67 14.37 1.00
N GLU A 146 -0.10 13.58 1.73
CA GLU A 146 -0.57 13.90 3.08
C GLU A 146 0.60 14.16 4.04
N PHE A 147 1.64 13.31 4.00
CA PHE A 147 2.84 13.51 4.82
C PHE A 147 3.48 14.88 4.55
N ARG A 148 3.80 15.16 3.29
CA ARG A 148 4.49 16.38 2.86
C ARG A 148 3.65 17.61 3.14
N ASP A 149 2.40 17.57 2.71
CA ASP A 149 1.56 18.76 2.62
C ASP A 149 0.76 18.97 3.91
N ASP A 150 0.46 17.97 4.73
CA ASP A 150 -0.32 18.18 5.95
C ASP A 150 0.45 17.81 7.22
N TYR A 151 1.01 16.60 7.28
CA TYR A 151 1.63 16.10 8.51
C TYR A 151 2.83 16.94 8.94
N VAL A 152 3.79 17.17 8.04
CA VAL A 152 5.03 17.90 8.35
C VAL A 152 4.72 19.33 8.81
N ARG A 153 3.77 20.01 8.14
CA ARG A 153 3.38 21.39 8.49
C ARG A 153 2.74 21.49 9.87
N ARG A 154 2.02 20.45 10.31
CA ARG A 154 1.22 20.48 11.54
C ARG A 154 1.91 19.85 12.75
N ASN A 155 2.85 18.92 12.55
CA ASN A 155 3.29 18.01 13.61
C ASN A 155 4.81 17.91 13.84
N THR A 156 5.68 18.28 12.89
CA THR A 156 7.12 17.93 12.98
C THR A 156 8.08 19.11 13.10
N TRP A 157 7.64 20.34 12.78
CA TRP A 157 8.43 21.59 12.88
C TRP A 157 9.90 21.46 12.43
N PRO A 158 10.17 21.04 11.17
CA PRO A 158 11.53 20.84 10.69
C PRO A 158 12.34 22.15 10.66
N THR A 159 13.66 22.02 10.75
CA THR A 159 14.59 23.13 10.50
C THR A 159 14.50 23.62 9.06
N ALA A 160 15.01 24.83 8.79
CA ALA A 160 15.02 25.38 7.45
C ALA A 160 15.82 24.51 6.46
N GLU A 161 16.92 23.89 6.92
CA GLU A 161 17.72 22.98 6.09
C GLU A 161 16.93 21.70 5.78
N GLN A 162 16.33 21.06 6.79
CA GLN A 162 15.44 19.90 6.59
C GLN A 162 14.30 20.20 5.62
N GLN A 163 13.65 21.36 5.77
CA GLN A 163 12.55 21.77 4.89
C GLN A 163 13.02 22.00 3.45
N SER A 164 14.23 22.54 3.25
CA SER A 164 14.77 22.81 1.92
C SER A 164 15.08 21.55 1.09
N VAL A 165 15.26 20.41 1.76
CA VAL A 165 15.57 19.12 1.11
C VAL A 165 14.48 18.07 1.31
N LEU A 166 13.30 18.44 1.82
CA LEU A 166 12.25 17.49 2.20
C LEU A 166 11.83 16.55 1.06
N ASP A 167 11.49 17.10 -0.11
CA ASP A 167 11.05 16.29 -1.26
C ASP A 167 12.16 15.35 -1.76
N GLN A 168 13.42 15.78 -1.65
CA GLN A 168 14.56 14.92 -1.96
C GLN A 168 14.72 13.80 -0.93
N SER A 169 14.60 14.12 0.37
CA SER A 169 14.67 13.11 1.43
C SER A 169 13.57 12.07 1.31
N ILE A 170 12.32 12.49 1.03
CA ILE A 170 11.18 11.57 0.85
C ILE A 170 11.49 10.57 -0.25
N ARG A 171 11.91 11.06 -1.43
CA ARG A 171 12.29 10.20 -2.55
C ARG A 171 13.42 9.23 -2.20
N LEU A 172 14.51 9.71 -1.61
CA LEU A 172 15.63 8.84 -1.20
C LEU A 172 15.17 7.76 -0.20
N THR A 173 14.29 8.12 0.74
CA THR A 173 13.78 7.19 1.75
C THR A 173 12.89 6.13 1.12
N VAL A 174 12.00 6.51 0.21
CA VAL A 174 11.12 5.57 -0.50
C VAL A 174 11.93 4.66 -1.43
N GLU A 175 12.94 5.20 -2.14
CA GLU A 175 13.87 4.41 -2.95
C GLU A 175 14.62 3.37 -2.10
N GLU A 176 15.16 3.77 -0.95
CA GLU A 176 15.90 2.88 -0.04
C GLU A 176 15.00 1.79 0.55
N ALA A 177 13.74 2.10 0.83
CA ALA A 177 12.74 1.12 1.26
C ALA A 177 12.32 0.15 0.14
N GLY A 178 12.73 0.37 -1.11
CA GLY A 178 12.22 -0.38 -2.27
C GLY A 178 10.78 -0.04 -2.63
N GLY A 179 10.25 1.07 -2.11
CA GLY A 179 8.92 1.59 -2.41
C GLY A 179 8.88 2.36 -3.72
N ARG A 180 7.68 2.74 -4.15
CA ARG A 180 7.48 3.50 -5.39
C ARG A 180 7.64 5.00 -5.14
N VAL A 181 8.62 5.61 -5.81
CA VAL A 181 8.92 7.03 -5.69
C VAL A 181 7.74 7.89 -6.18
N PRO A 182 7.36 8.95 -5.44
CA PRO A 182 6.36 9.91 -5.91
C PRO A 182 6.80 10.61 -7.20
N ASP A 183 5.87 10.83 -8.13
CA ASP A 183 6.12 11.70 -9.28
C ASP A 183 6.39 13.14 -8.81
N ALA A 184 7.35 13.80 -9.47
CA ALA A 184 7.90 15.11 -9.10
C ALA A 184 6.94 16.29 -9.38
#